data_AF-A0A949CMU3-F1
#
_entry.id   AF-A0A949CMU3-F1
#
_cell.length_a   1.000
_cell.length_b   1.000
_cell.length_c   1.000
_cell.angle_alpha   90.00
_cell.angle_beta   90.00
_cell.angle_gamma   90.00
#
_symmetry.space_group_name_H-M   'P 1'
#
loop_
_entity.id
_entity.type
_entity.pdbx_description
1 polymer ?
#
loop_
_entity_poly.entity_id
_entity_poly.type
_entity_poly.pdbx_seq_one_letter_code
_entity_poly.pdbx_strand_id
1 'polypeptide(L)'
;MLVFSSTSSSVLNSPCAAQELAVEKVDPHTIPLPDSLPAPSKSSEEKPKDWIQTVDSYFGTLLVQPMAAVLFYDFGTKSWLGTSVPFVVVWLLCAGIFLTLRMSFINIRAFIHAIELVRGVYDSKEHKGDVSHFQALSSALSGTVGLGNIAGVAIAVGTGGPGATFWMILSGLLGMTTKFSECTLAVMYR
;
A
#
# COMPACT_ATOMS: atom_id res chain seq x y z
N MET A 1 -2.08 -1.67 -27.74
CA MET A 1 -0.72 -1.40 -28.29
C MET A 1 -0.74 -0.07 -29.08
N LEU A 2 0.28 0.81 -28.97
CA LEU A 2 0.47 2.13 -29.63
C LEU A 2 0.08 3.46 -28.91
N VAL A 3 0.41 3.64 -27.63
CA VAL A 3 0.66 5.00 -27.06
C VAL A 3 1.83 5.00 -26.07
N PHE A 4 2.92 4.27 -26.36
CA PHE A 4 4.15 4.31 -25.55
C PHE A 4 5.45 4.40 -26.35
N SER A 5 5.37 4.64 -27.67
CA SER A 5 6.56 4.66 -28.54
C SER A 5 6.94 6.05 -29.08
N SER A 6 6.43 7.14 -28.50
CA SER A 6 6.79 8.50 -28.94
C SER A 6 6.83 9.54 -27.80
N THR A 7 7.30 9.13 -26.62
CA THR A 7 7.62 10.05 -25.52
C THR A 7 8.95 9.69 -24.88
N SER A 8 9.88 9.15 -25.67
CA SER A 8 11.25 8.85 -25.21
C SER A 8 12.29 9.86 -25.71
N SER A 9 11.88 10.96 -26.37
CA SER A 9 12.79 11.96 -26.93
C SER A 9 12.52 13.40 -26.48
N SER A 10 11.45 13.65 -25.70
CA SER A 10 11.07 14.99 -25.22
C SER A 10 11.16 15.17 -23.70
N VAL A 11 11.50 14.13 -22.94
CA VAL A 11 11.79 14.19 -21.48
C VAL A 11 13.30 14.37 -21.21
N LEU A 12 14.03 14.94 -22.17
CA LEU A 12 15.42 15.41 -21.99
C LEU A 12 15.50 16.95 -21.86
N ASN A 13 14.36 17.63 -21.67
CA ASN A 13 14.29 19.07 -21.47
C ASN A 13 13.28 19.45 -20.37
N SER A 14 13.31 18.73 -19.25
CA SER A 14 12.59 19.09 -18.03
C SER A 14 13.60 19.19 -16.88
N PRO A 15 13.53 20.22 -16.01
CA PRO A 15 14.55 20.58 -15.04
C PRO A 15 14.79 19.57 -13.90
N CYS A 16 14.19 18.37 -13.96
CA CYS A 16 14.20 17.37 -12.89
C CYS A 16 15.48 16.50 -12.86
N ALA A 17 16.22 16.40 -13.97
CA ALA A 17 17.50 15.66 -14.02
C ALA A 17 18.71 16.47 -13.47
N ALA A 18 18.52 17.77 -13.18
CA ALA A 18 19.59 18.64 -12.69
C ALA A 18 19.84 18.52 -11.17
N GLN A 19 18.97 17.81 -10.44
CA GLN A 19 19.03 17.75 -8.98
C GLN A 19 19.95 16.64 -8.44
N GLU A 20 20.46 15.76 -9.30
CA GLU A 20 21.32 14.63 -8.93
C GLU A 20 22.83 14.97 -9.02
N LEU A 21 23.23 16.00 -9.76
CA LEU A 21 24.65 16.40 -9.93
C LEU A 21 25.21 17.27 -8.78
N ALA A 22 24.40 17.71 -7.83
CA ALA A 22 24.84 18.61 -6.74
C ALA A 22 25.31 17.88 -5.46
N VAL A 23 25.27 16.55 -5.42
CA VAL A 23 25.65 15.77 -4.23
C VAL A 23 27.04 15.12 -4.34
N GLU A 24 27.68 15.12 -5.52
CA GLU A 24 28.98 14.43 -5.74
C GLU A 24 30.16 15.36 -6.01
N LYS A 25 30.48 16.26 -5.06
CA LYS A 25 31.83 16.83 -4.88
C LYS A 25 31.97 17.52 -3.53
N VAL A 26 32.27 16.75 -2.50
CA VAL A 26 32.88 17.26 -1.27
C VAL A 26 34.21 16.54 -1.09
N ASP A 27 35.28 17.18 -1.57
CA ASP A 27 36.67 16.73 -1.43
C ASP A 27 37.10 16.72 0.05
N PRO A 28 37.89 15.73 0.51
CA PRO A 28 38.17 15.52 1.94
C PRO A 28 39.28 16.40 2.56
N HIS A 29 39.70 17.53 1.96
CA HIS A 29 40.77 18.36 2.52
C HIS A 29 40.52 19.89 2.43
N THR A 30 40.27 20.48 3.61
CA THR A 30 40.60 21.86 4.03
C THR A 30 39.97 23.05 3.30
N ILE A 31 38.91 23.64 3.88
CA ILE A 31 38.66 25.10 3.84
C ILE A 31 38.26 25.58 5.25
N PRO A 32 38.90 26.64 5.80
CA PRO A 32 38.59 27.18 7.12
C PRO A 32 37.29 28.00 7.10
N LEU A 33 36.48 27.85 8.15
CA LEU A 33 35.20 28.53 8.40
C LEU A 33 35.34 30.07 8.45
N PRO A 34 34.56 30.83 7.67
CA PRO A 34 34.03 32.10 8.12
C PRO A 34 32.71 31.84 8.87
N ASP A 35 32.73 32.01 10.19
CA ASP A 35 31.54 32.02 11.04
C ASP A 35 30.54 33.08 10.54
N SER A 36 29.27 32.69 10.42
CA SER A 36 28.06 33.48 10.06
C SER A 36 27.71 33.65 8.57
N LEU A 37 27.35 32.56 7.91
CA LEU A 37 26.26 32.62 6.93
C LEU A 37 24.94 32.66 7.72
N PRO A 38 24.05 33.65 7.52
CA PRO A 38 22.72 33.58 8.10
C PRO A 38 22.08 32.30 7.56
N ALA A 39 21.73 31.39 8.48
CA ALA A 39 20.95 30.20 8.15
C ALA A 39 19.78 30.61 7.24
N PRO A 40 19.38 29.81 6.24
CA PRO A 40 18.10 30.03 5.60
C PRO A 40 17.08 30.04 6.72
N SER A 41 16.58 31.24 7.03
CA SER A 41 15.50 31.44 7.96
C SER A 41 14.39 30.53 7.46
N LYS A 42 13.81 29.76 8.38
CA LYS A 42 12.62 28.96 8.10
C LYS A 42 11.58 29.92 7.54
N SER A 43 11.52 30.03 6.22
CA SER A 43 10.41 30.61 5.47
C SER A 43 9.24 29.69 5.75
N SER A 44 8.65 29.95 6.90
CA SER A 44 7.39 29.40 7.32
C SER A 44 6.38 30.06 6.41
N GLU A 45 6.17 29.48 5.22
CA GLU A 45 5.00 29.79 4.42
C GLU A 45 3.77 29.53 5.30
N GLU A 46 3.19 30.59 5.83
CA GLU A 46 1.89 30.57 6.48
C GLU A 46 0.84 30.38 5.37
N LYS A 47 0.59 29.13 4.97
CA LYS A 47 -0.54 28.79 4.11
C LYS A 47 -1.84 29.20 4.81
N PRO A 48 -2.81 29.87 4.14
CA PRO A 48 -3.98 30.45 4.80
C PRO A 48 -4.77 29.38 5.57
N LYS A 49 -4.80 29.51 6.89
CA LYS A 49 -5.26 28.49 7.86
C LYS A 49 -6.71 28.67 8.32
N ASP A 50 -7.44 29.70 7.92
CA ASP A 50 -8.72 30.03 8.57
C ASP A 50 -9.87 29.07 8.25
N TRP A 51 -10.19 28.88 6.97
CA TRP A 51 -11.35 28.07 6.57
C TRP A 51 -11.07 26.57 6.55
N ILE A 52 -9.83 26.18 6.20
CA ILE A 52 -9.40 24.77 6.17
C ILE A 52 -9.38 24.21 7.60
N GLN A 53 -8.85 24.94 8.57
CA GLN A 53 -8.83 24.46 9.97
C GLN A 53 -10.21 24.42 10.59
N THR A 54 -11.10 25.33 10.19
CA THR A 54 -12.50 25.30 10.62
C THR A 54 -13.19 24.05 10.09
N VAL A 55 -13.09 23.80 8.78
CA VAL A 55 -13.65 22.58 8.15
C VAL A 55 -13.04 21.31 8.74
N ASP A 56 -11.73 21.27 8.97
CA ASP A 56 -11.04 20.12 9.57
C ASP A 56 -11.50 19.88 11.01
N SER A 57 -11.72 20.93 11.80
CA SER A 57 -12.22 20.82 13.18
C SER A 57 -13.67 20.32 13.22
N TYR A 58 -14.53 20.84 12.34
CA TYR A 58 -15.92 20.38 12.22
C TYR A 58 -15.99 18.95 11.71
N PHE A 59 -15.27 18.60 10.64
CA PHE A 59 -15.21 17.24 10.10
C PHE A 59 -14.62 16.26 11.11
N GLY A 60 -13.55 16.68 11.79
CA GLY A 60 -12.91 15.93 12.87
C GLY A 60 -13.89 15.61 13.99
N THR A 61 -14.57 16.62 14.52
CA THR A 61 -15.48 16.46 15.67
C THR A 61 -16.76 15.73 15.32
N LEU A 62 -17.35 16.01 14.15
CA LEU A 62 -18.69 15.55 13.81
C LEU A 62 -18.73 14.18 13.12
N LEU A 63 -17.67 13.82 12.38
CA LEU A 63 -17.58 12.55 11.65
C LEU A 63 -16.46 11.65 12.16
N VAL A 64 -15.25 12.18 12.34
CA VAL A 64 -14.08 11.34 12.66
C VAL A 64 -14.15 10.81 14.09
N GLN A 65 -14.49 11.64 15.09
CA GLN A 65 -14.61 11.22 16.49
C GLN A 65 -15.63 10.08 16.70
N PRO A 66 -16.90 10.18 16.23
CA PRO A 66 -17.86 9.09 16.41
C PRO A 66 -17.49 7.85 15.60
N MET A 67 -16.97 8.00 14.38
CA MET A 67 -16.52 6.85 13.59
C MET A 67 -15.31 6.15 14.24
N ALA A 68 -14.35 6.89 14.76
CA ALA A 68 -13.21 6.35 15.48
C ALA A 68 -13.66 5.63 16.76
N ALA A 69 -14.60 6.19 17.51
CA ALA A 69 -15.15 5.53 18.70
C ALA A 69 -15.80 4.18 18.37
N VAL A 70 -16.47 4.06 17.23
CA VAL A 70 -17.09 2.80 16.78
C VAL A 70 -16.04 1.83 16.23
N LEU A 71 -15.10 2.29 15.41
CA LEU A 71 -14.07 1.44 14.79
C LEU A 71 -13.03 0.92 15.78
N PHE A 72 -12.61 1.78 16.72
CA PHE A 72 -11.68 1.47 17.80
C PHE A 72 -12.40 1.06 19.10
N TYR A 73 -13.69 0.70 19.03
CA TYR A 73 -14.40 0.15 20.16
C TYR A 73 -13.69 -1.13 20.66
N ASP A 74 -13.39 -1.19 21.94
CA ASP A 74 -12.72 -2.31 22.57
C ASP A 74 -13.75 -3.22 23.25
N PHE A 75 -13.86 -4.46 22.82
CA PHE A 75 -14.86 -5.42 23.31
C PHE A 75 -14.50 -6.06 24.66
N GLY A 76 -13.77 -5.34 25.52
CA GLY A 76 -13.25 -5.87 26.78
C GLY A 76 -12.02 -6.76 26.61
N THR A 77 -11.34 -6.66 25.46
CA THR A 77 -10.17 -7.45 25.08
C THR A 77 -9.01 -7.25 26.05
N LYS A 78 -8.96 -6.09 26.71
CA LYS A 78 -8.01 -5.79 27.80
C LYS A 78 -8.04 -6.79 28.96
N SER A 79 -9.19 -7.38 29.29
CA SER A 79 -9.30 -8.29 30.45
C SER A 79 -8.74 -9.69 30.22
N TRP A 80 -8.67 -10.15 28.96
CA TRP A 80 -8.25 -11.53 28.65
C TRP A 80 -6.94 -11.60 27.84
N LEU A 81 -6.63 -10.58 27.02
CA LEU A 81 -5.42 -10.53 26.18
C LEU A 81 -4.37 -9.50 26.64
N GLY A 82 -4.68 -8.68 27.66
CA GLY A 82 -3.80 -7.59 28.13
C GLY A 82 -3.53 -6.49 27.10
N THR A 83 -4.12 -6.57 25.90
CA THR A 83 -3.91 -5.64 24.78
C THR A 83 -5.26 -5.20 24.20
N SER A 84 -5.35 -3.93 23.82
CA SER A 84 -6.53 -3.35 23.18
C SER A 84 -6.53 -3.69 21.68
N VAL A 85 -7.41 -4.61 21.26
CA VAL A 85 -7.58 -4.95 19.85
C VAL A 85 -8.83 -4.22 19.34
N PRO A 86 -8.72 -3.40 18.28
CA PRO A 86 -9.86 -2.64 17.78
C PRO A 86 -10.89 -3.58 17.14
N PHE A 87 -12.19 -3.31 17.37
CA PHE A 87 -13.31 -4.10 16.87
C PHE A 87 -13.21 -4.42 15.37
N VAL A 88 -12.77 -3.45 14.57
CA VAL A 88 -12.61 -3.62 13.12
C VAL A 88 -11.69 -4.79 12.75
N VAL A 89 -10.62 -5.05 13.52
CA VAL A 89 -9.67 -6.15 13.23
C VAL A 89 -10.33 -7.50 13.51
N VAL A 90 -11.05 -7.61 14.63
CA VAL A 90 -11.79 -8.84 14.97
C VAL A 90 -12.87 -9.12 13.93
N TRP A 91 -13.61 -8.08 13.55
CA TRP A 91 -14.65 -8.17 12.52
C TRP A 91 -14.09 -8.63 11.18
N LEU A 92 -12.99 -8.04 10.72
CA LEU A 92 -12.34 -8.43 9.46
C LEU A 92 -11.76 -9.85 9.51
N LEU A 93 -11.18 -10.26 10.65
CA LEU A 93 -10.69 -11.62 10.82
C LEU A 93 -11.83 -12.64 10.74
N CYS A 94 -12.95 -12.38 11.42
CA CYS A 94 -14.16 -13.20 11.34
C CYS A 94 -14.74 -13.28 9.93
N ALA A 95 -14.86 -12.13 9.25
CA ALA A 95 -15.36 -12.07 7.87
C ALA A 95 -14.43 -12.84 6.90
N GLY A 96 -13.11 -12.67 7.05
CA GLY A 96 -12.11 -13.38 6.26
C GLY A 96 -12.17 -14.90 6.48
N ILE A 97 -12.27 -15.35 7.73
CA ILE A 97 -12.41 -16.79 8.05
C ILE A 97 -13.71 -17.34 7.47
N PHE A 98 -14.82 -16.62 7.65
CA PHE A 98 -16.12 -17.04 7.11
C PHE A 98 -16.09 -17.18 5.58
N LEU A 99 -15.54 -16.20 4.86
CA LEU A 99 -15.36 -16.27 3.41
C LEU A 99 -14.42 -17.41 3.00
N THR A 100 -13.32 -17.60 3.73
CA THR A 100 -12.32 -18.64 3.46
C THR A 100 -12.91 -20.05 3.59
N LEU A 101 -13.72 -20.28 4.63
CA LEU A 101 -14.42 -21.55 4.83
C LEU A 101 -15.51 -21.76 3.78
N ARG A 102 -16.29 -20.72 3.44
CA ARG A 102 -17.33 -20.78 2.41
C ARG A 102 -16.77 -21.09 1.02
N MET A 103 -15.58 -20.58 0.69
CA MET A 103 -14.87 -20.90 -0.56
C MET A 103 -14.05 -22.19 -0.50
N SER A 104 -14.09 -22.95 0.61
CA SER A 104 -13.47 -24.27 0.74
C SER A 104 -11.99 -24.32 0.29
N PHE A 105 -11.19 -23.33 0.71
CA PHE A 105 -9.76 -23.23 0.37
C PHE A 105 -9.44 -23.21 -1.14
N ILE A 106 -10.33 -22.64 -1.95
CA ILE A 106 -10.09 -22.42 -3.39
C ILE A 106 -8.77 -21.67 -3.68
N ASN A 107 -8.27 -20.86 -2.73
CA ASN A 107 -7.08 -20.03 -2.94
C ASN A 107 -5.82 -20.86 -3.22
N ILE A 108 -5.69 -22.05 -2.62
CA ILE A 108 -4.53 -22.91 -2.89
C ILE A 108 -4.70 -23.67 -4.23
N ARG A 109 -5.91 -24.14 -4.54
CA ARG A 109 -6.18 -24.86 -5.81
C ARG A 109 -6.13 -23.93 -7.03
N ALA A 110 -6.78 -22.76 -6.93
CA ALA A 110 -6.85 -21.79 -8.02
C ALA A 110 -5.51 -21.11 -8.29
N PHE A 111 -4.62 -21.02 -7.30
CA PHE A 111 -3.27 -20.49 -7.49
C PHE A 111 -2.45 -21.32 -8.49
N ILE A 112 -2.58 -22.65 -8.44
CA ILE A 112 -1.91 -23.55 -9.40
C ILE A 112 -2.43 -23.29 -10.83
N HIS A 113 -3.75 -23.18 -10.99
CA HIS A 113 -4.36 -22.88 -12.28
C HIS A 113 -3.99 -21.49 -12.81
N ALA A 114 -3.90 -20.49 -11.93
CA ALA A 114 -3.47 -19.14 -12.29
C ALA A 114 -2.01 -19.11 -12.79
N ILE A 115 -1.11 -19.88 -12.17
CA ILE A 115 0.29 -20.00 -12.64
C ILE A 115 0.33 -20.63 -14.04
N GLU A 116 -0.49 -21.64 -14.31
CA GLU A 116 -0.57 -22.30 -15.61
C GLU A 116 -1.06 -21.34 -16.72
N LEU A 117 -2.00 -20.46 -16.39
CA LEU A 117 -2.48 -19.39 -17.28
C LEU A 117 -1.38 -18.34 -17.57
N VAL A 118 -0.64 -17.90 -16.55
CA VAL A 118 0.43 -16.89 -16.72
C VAL A 118 1.63 -17.46 -17.49
N ARG A 119 1.88 -18.78 -17.42
CA ARG A 119 2.96 -19.47 -18.15
C ARG A 119 2.63 -19.73 -19.63
N GLY A 120 1.42 -19.38 -20.09
CA GLY A 120 1.04 -19.49 -21.49
C GLY A 120 0.68 -20.89 -21.96
N VAL A 121 0.38 -21.83 -21.04
CA VAL A 121 -0.03 -23.20 -21.40
C VAL A 121 -1.41 -23.21 -22.08
N TYR A 122 -2.24 -22.19 -21.83
CA TYR A 122 -3.55 -21.99 -22.46
C TYR A 122 -3.59 -20.86 -23.51
N ASP A 123 -2.43 -20.32 -23.92
CA ASP A 123 -2.34 -19.23 -24.87
C ASP A 123 -2.59 -19.76 -26.30
N SER A 124 -3.86 -19.85 -26.68
CA SER A 124 -4.28 -20.22 -28.03
C SER A 124 -4.16 -18.98 -28.93
N LYS A 125 -3.47 -19.10 -30.08
CA LYS A 125 -3.20 -18.01 -31.04
C LYS A 125 -4.45 -17.30 -31.63
N GLU A 126 -5.65 -17.69 -31.20
CA GLU A 126 -6.95 -17.23 -31.72
C GLU A 126 -7.63 -16.19 -30.80
N HIS A 127 -7.11 -15.95 -29.59
CA HIS A 127 -7.66 -14.95 -28.67
C HIS A 127 -6.93 -13.60 -28.77
N LYS A 128 -7.60 -12.58 -29.31
CA LYS A 128 -7.13 -11.18 -29.35
C LYS A 128 -7.15 -10.55 -27.95
N GLY A 129 -6.13 -10.80 -27.14
CA GLY A 129 -5.80 -9.98 -25.97
C GLY A 129 -4.82 -8.87 -26.35
N ASP A 130 -5.17 -7.60 -26.10
CA ASP A 130 -4.34 -6.43 -26.43
C ASP A 130 -3.10 -6.29 -25.49
N VAL A 131 -3.02 -7.14 -24.46
CA VAL A 131 -2.01 -7.15 -23.39
C VAL A 131 -1.83 -8.61 -22.91
N SER A 132 -0.59 -9.08 -22.78
CA SER A 132 -0.30 -10.44 -22.26
C SER A 132 -0.76 -10.58 -20.81
N HIS A 133 -1.24 -11.77 -20.40
CA HIS A 133 -1.61 -12.09 -19.02
C HIS A 133 -0.52 -11.73 -18.00
N PHE A 134 0.75 -11.93 -18.35
CA PHE A 134 1.89 -11.56 -17.50
C PHE A 134 2.09 -10.04 -17.42
N GLN A 135 1.86 -9.32 -18.51
CA GLN A 135 1.98 -7.85 -18.54
C GLN A 135 0.85 -7.19 -17.73
N ALA A 136 -0.38 -7.71 -17.83
CA ALA A 136 -1.50 -7.27 -16.99
C ALA A 136 -1.23 -7.54 -15.50
N LEU A 137 -0.73 -8.73 -15.17
CA LEU A 137 -0.34 -9.09 -13.80
C LEU A 137 0.79 -8.19 -13.27
N SER A 138 1.82 -7.93 -14.08
CA SER A 138 2.95 -7.09 -13.69
C SER A 138 2.54 -5.65 -13.42
N SER A 139 1.63 -5.10 -14.22
CA SER A 139 1.05 -3.78 -13.99
C SER A 139 0.26 -3.72 -12.68
N ALA A 140 -0.54 -4.75 -12.38
CA ALA A 140 -1.26 -4.84 -11.11
C ALA A 140 -0.30 -4.98 -9.91
N LEU A 141 0.72 -5.84 -10.01
CA LEU A 141 1.69 -6.08 -8.93
C LEU A 141 2.56 -4.86 -8.63
N SER A 142 2.91 -4.08 -9.65
CA SER A 142 3.71 -2.86 -9.51
C SER A 142 3.06 -1.82 -8.59
N GLY A 143 1.73 -1.80 -8.49
CA GLY A 143 1.01 -0.93 -7.57
C GLY A 143 0.93 -1.46 -6.14
N THR A 144 1.19 -2.75 -5.94
CA THR A 144 1.00 -3.42 -4.63
C THR A 144 2.31 -3.63 -3.86
N VAL A 145 3.46 -3.68 -4.55
CA VAL A 145 4.77 -3.89 -3.93
C VAL A 145 5.51 -2.55 -3.87
N GLY A 146 5.37 -1.84 -2.75
CA GLY A 146 6.06 -0.57 -2.49
C GLY A 146 6.98 -0.63 -1.26
N LEU A 147 7.84 0.38 -1.11
CA LEU A 147 8.70 0.57 0.08
C LEU A 147 7.88 0.53 1.39
N GLY A 148 6.63 1.02 1.35
CA GLY A 148 5.71 0.99 2.47
C GLY A 148 5.33 -0.42 2.94
N ASN A 149 5.22 -1.40 2.05
CA ASN A 149 4.92 -2.78 2.46
C ASN A 149 6.11 -3.40 3.20
N ILE A 150 7.33 -3.10 2.76
CA ILE A 150 8.55 -3.61 3.40
C ILE A 150 8.78 -2.93 4.75
N ALA A 151 8.64 -1.60 4.81
CA ALA A 151 8.76 -0.83 6.05
C ALA A 151 7.66 -1.20 7.07
N GLY A 152 6.42 -1.40 6.63
CA GLY A 152 5.31 -1.81 7.48
C GLY A 152 5.53 -3.18 8.12
N VAL A 153 6.05 -4.14 7.36
CA VAL A 153 6.42 -5.46 7.89
C VAL A 153 7.54 -5.34 8.93
N ALA A 154 8.56 -4.52 8.67
CA ALA A 154 9.67 -4.31 9.61
C ALA A 154 9.19 -3.74 10.96
N ILE A 155 8.28 -2.76 10.92
CA ILE A 155 7.68 -2.18 12.14
C ILE A 155 6.80 -3.22 12.86
N ALA A 156 5.99 -3.98 12.13
CA ALA A 156 5.10 -4.99 12.70
C ALA A 156 5.86 -6.11 13.41
N VAL A 157 6.94 -6.62 12.83
CA VAL A 157 7.78 -7.65 13.45
C VAL A 157 8.64 -7.07 14.57
N GLY A 158 9.17 -5.87 14.39
CA GLY A 158 9.98 -5.19 15.41
C GLY A 158 9.20 -4.88 16.69
N THR A 159 7.92 -4.53 16.57
CA THR A 159 7.05 -4.22 17.72
C THR A 159 6.26 -5.42 18.24
N GLY A 160 5.85 -6.34 17.37
CA GLY A 160 5.02 -7.49 17.74
C GLY A 160 5.79 -8.76 18.12
N GLY A 161 7.13 -8.74 18.02
CA GLY A 161 7.98 -9.88 18.38
C GLY A 161 7.85 -11.08 17.40
N PRO A 162 8.44 -12.24 17.73
CA PRO A 162 8.51 -13.38 16.82
C PRO A 162 7.14 -13.99 16.48
N GLY A 163 6.12 -13.77 17.31
CA GLY A 163 4.74 -14.23 17.08
C GLY A 163 3.99 -13.42 16.01
N ALA A 164 4.42 -12.19 15.72
CA ALA A 164 3.74 -11.32 14.76
C ALA A 164 3.74 -11.90 13.34
N THR A 165 4.83 -12.56 12.94
CA THR A 165 4.97 -13.16 11.60
C THR A 165 3.92 -14.23 11.35
N PHE A 166 3.59 -15.05 12.35
CA PHE A 166 2.54 -16.07 12.23
C PHE A 166 1.17 -15.43 11.96
N TRP A 167 0.82 -14.40 12.72
CA TRP A 167 -0.43 -13.66 12.55
C TRP A 167 -0.48 -12.85 11.25
N MET A 168 0.65 -12.34 10.77
CA MET A 168 0.75 -11.67 9.47
C MET A 168 0.50 -12.63 8.31
N ILE A 169 1.08 -13.83 8.35
CA ILE A 169 0.85 -14.84 7.32
C ILE A 169 -0.64 -15.24 7.29
N LEU A 170 -1.23 -15.49 8.47
CA LEU A 170 -2.64 -15.84 8.58
C LEU A 170 -3.54 -14.73 8.02
N SER A 171 -3.31 -13.48 8.43
CA SER A 171 -4.07 -12.32 7.94
C SER A 171 -3.88 -12.09 6.43
N GLY A 172 -2.68 -12.35 5.91
CA GLY A 172 -2.39 -12.28 4.47
C GLY A 172 -3.18 -13.31 3.66
N LEU A 173 -3.28 -14.55 4.15
CA LEU A 173 -4.08 -15.61 3.52
C LEU A 173 -5.59 -15.26 3.51
N LEU A 174 -6.08 -14.68 4.61
CA LEU A 174 -7.47 -14.20 4.72
C LEU A 174 -7.74 -12.94 3.87
N GLY A 175 -6.73 -12.10 3.66
CA GLY A 175 -6.82 -10.94 2.77
C GLY A 175 -6.89 -11.34 1.30
N MET A 176 -6.08 -12.33 0.89
CA MET A 176 -6.05 -12.83 -0.50
C MET A 176 -7.38 -13.45 -0.93
N THR A 177 -7.97 -14.28 -0.06
CA THR A 177 -9.30 -14.90 -0.25
C THR A 177 -10.40 -13.84 -0.42
N THR A 178 -10.38 -12.79 0.41
CA THR A 178 -11.37 -11.71 0.37
C THR A 178 -11.28 -10.93 -0.94
N LYS A 179 -10.07 -10.54 -1.36
CA LYS A 179 -9.86 -9.83 -2.63
C LYS A 179 -10.27 -10.65 -3.85
N PHE A 180 -9.98 -11.95 -3.84
CA PHE A 180 -10.42 -12.84 -4.91
C PHE A 180 -11.95 -12.95 -5.00
N SER A 181 -12.63 -13.05 -3.85
CA SER A 181 -14.09 -13.10 -3.79
C SER A 181 -14.73 -11.82 -4.32
N GLU A 182 -14.18 -10.67 -3.94
CA GLU A 182 -14.62 -9.35 -4.40
C GLU A 182 -14.46 -9.22 -5.93
N CYS A 183 -13.28 -9.56 -6.47
CA CYS A 183 -13.03 -9.52 -7.91
C CYS A 183 -13.95 -10.47 -8.69
N THR A 184 -14.19 -11.69 -8.17
CA THR A 184 -15.05 -12.68 -8.83
C THR A 184 -16.50 -12.20 -8.90
N LEU A 185 -17.03 -11.64 -7.80
CA LEU A 185 -18.35 -11.03 -7.77
C LEU A 185 -18.42 -9.80 -8.67
N ALA A 186 -17.37 -8.98 -8.70
CA ALA A 186 -17.31 -7.81 -9.56
C ALA A 186 -17.37 -8.17 -11.05
N VAL A 187 -16.78 -9.29 -11.49
CA VAL A 187 -16.91 -9.78 -12.87
C VAL A 187 -18.31 -10.33 -13.17
N MET A 188 -18.92 -11.01 -12.19
CA MET A 188 -20.28 -11.56 -12.33
C MET A 188 -21.37 -10.47 -12.39
N TYR A 189 -21.11 -9.31 -11.77
CA TYR A 189 -22.05 -8.19 -11.69
C TYR A 189 -21.71 -7.02 -12.64
N ARG A 190 -20.66 -7.16 -13.47
CA ARG A 190 -20.34 -6.19 -14.53
C ARG A 190 -21.09 -6.53 -15.82
#